data_AF-A0A1Y2C3S2-F1
#
_entry.id   AF-A0A1Y2C3S2-F1
#
_cell.length_a   1.000
_cell.length_b   1.000
_cell.length_c   1.000
_cell.angle_alpha   90.00
_cell.angle_beta   90.00
_cell.angle_gamma   90.00
#
_symmetry.space_group_name_H-M   'P 1'
#
loop_
_entity.id
_entity.type
_entity.pdbx_description
1 polymer ?
#
loop_
_entity_poly.entity_id
_entity_poly.type
_entity_poly.pdbx_seq_one_letter_code
_entity_poly.pdbx_strand_id
1 'polypeptide(L)'
;MPKLNVPKVKAKDLIKDSKWILFPGDVVRVIGGEKASEVGKEGKILDVVRKMNSVTINEVKMQKKHVRPNPLAPRGTTLMKPMPVHFSNVKLVDPHTQQLTDAKLIKKISKETGRLETYRLLKSSGQKLPVPADDGPVEKYEKSPLDTPNSLLAEKTWTPSVLNIPFPPRFMNQMERLKRMNSGGEF
;
A
#
# COMPACT_ATOMS: atom_id res chain seq x y z
N MET A 1 8.73 -16.28 0.38
CA MET A 1 7.59 -16.56 -0.53
C MET A 1 8.13 -16.67 -1.95
N PRO A 2 7.69 -17.65 -2.77
CA PRO A 2 8.08 -17.70 -4.18
C PRO A 2 7.63 -16.39 -4.85
N LYS A 3 8.55 -15.72 -5.56
CA LYS A 3 8.22 -14.51 -6.31
C LYS A 3 7.18 -14.90 -7.37
N LEU A 4 5.96 -14.36 -7.26
CA LEU A 4 4.95 -14.51 -8.29
C LEU A 4 5.57 -14.04 -9.62
N ASN A 5 5.58 -14.89 -10.63
CA ASN A 5 6.00 -14.50 -11.97
C ASN A 5 4.87 -13.67 -12.58
N VAL A 6 4.94 -12.37 -12.36
CA VAL A 6 3.97 -11.40 -12.85
C VAL A 6 4.34 -11.03 -14.29
N PRO A 7 3.40 -11.05 -15.25
CA PRO A 7 3.68 -10.57 -16.61
C PRO A 7 4.22 -9.14 -16.55
N LYS A 8 5.38 -8.91 -17.18
CA LYS A 8 6.05 -7.61 -17.19
C LYS A 8 5.33 -6.67 -18.16
N VAL A 9 4.50 -5.77 -17.63
CA VAL A 9 3.99 -4.62 -18.37
C VAL A 9 5.10 -3.59 -18.53
N LYS A 10 5.26 -3.00 -19.73
CA LYS A 10 6.26 -1.95 -19.95
C LYS A 10 5.89 -0.71 -19.14
N ALA A 11 6.88 0.01 -18.62
CA ALA A 11 6.64 1.20 -17.80
C ALA A 11 5.79 2.28 -18.49
N LYS A 12 5.84 2.36 -19.83
CA LYS A 12 5.03 3.31 -20.63
C LYS A 12 3.53 2.99 -20.60
N ASP A 13 3.19 1.71 -20.47
CA ASP A 13 1.80 1.22 -20.52
C ASP A 13 1.18 1.14 -19.12
N LEU A 14 1.98 1.36 -18.07
CA LEU A 14 1.51 1.36 -16.69
C LEU A 14 0.68 2.61 -16.40
N ILE A 15 -0.47 2.43 -15.75
CA ILE A 15 -1.31 3.55 -15.33
C ILE A 15 -0.58 4.29 -14.20
N LYS A 16 -0.36 5.60 -14.38
CA LYS A 16 0.25 6.44 -13.36
C LYS A 16 -0.62 6.52 -12.11
N ASP A 17 0.01 6.58 -10.94
CA ASP A 17 -0.69 6.65 -9.65
C ASP A 17 -1.67 7.83 -9.55
N SER A 18 -1.37 8.96 -10.18
CA SER A 18 -2.25 10.13 -10.21
C SER A 18 -3.57 9.92 -10.97
N LYS A 19 -3.63 8.90 -11.84
CA LYS A 19 -4.81 8.52 -12.62
C LYS A 19 -5.51 7.28 -12.06
N TRP A 20 -4.96 6.67 -11.02
CA TRP A 20 -5.53 5.46 -10.42
C TRP A 20 -6.73 5.81 -9.53
N ILE A 21 -7.88 5.20 -9.82
CA ILE A 21 -9.17 5.58 -9.22
C ILE A 21 -9.74 4.50 -8.30
N LEU A 22 -9.41 3.23 -8.55
CA LEU A 22 -9.98 2.07 -7.86
C LEU A 22 -9.12 1.69 -6.65
N PHE A 23 -9.70 1.62 -5.46
CA PHE A 23 -8.97 1.29 -4.24
C PHE A 23 -9.58 0.06 -3.56
N PRO A 24 -8.82 -0.63 -2.69
CA PRO A 24 -9.35 -1.71 -1.87
C PRO A 24 -10.59 -1.21 -1.10
N GLY A 25 -11.63 -2.03 -1.08
CA GLY A 25 -12.87 -1.69 -0.40
C GLY A 25 -13.97 -1.09 -1.27
N ASP A 26 -13.66 -0.60 -2.46
CA ASP A 26 -14.68 -0.08 -3.39
C ASP A 26 -15.57 -1.20 -3.96
N VAL A 27 -16.82 -0.86 -4.28
CA VAL A 27 -17.74 -1.72 -5.03
C VAL A 27 -17.62 -1.40 -6.52
N VAL A 28 -17.38 -2.43 -7.32
CA VAL A 28 -17.19 -2.30 -8.76
C VAL A 28 -18.02 -3.33 -9.52
N ARG A 29 -18.35 -2.98 -10.76
CA ARG A 29 -19.00 -3.88 -11.71
C ARG A 29 -18.08 -4.17 -12.88
N VAL A 30 -18.05 -5.43 -13.29
CA VAL A 30 -17.32 -5.85 -14.50
C VAL A 30 -18.13 -5.47 -15.72
N ILE A 31 -17.55 -4.69 -16.62
CA ILE A 31 -18.20 -4.24 -17.86
C ILE A 31 -17.82 -5.08 -19.08
N GLY A 32 -16.72 -5.82 -19.01
CA GLY A 32 -16.22 -6.62 -20.13
C GLY A 32 -15.14 -7.59 -19.70
N GLY A 33 -14.69 -8.42 -20.63
CA GLY A 33 -13.62 -9.38 -20.38
C GLY A 33 -13.73 -10.63 -21.24
N GLU A 34 -12.83 -11.56 -20.99
CA GLU A 34 -12.72 -12.81 -21.74
C GLU A 34 -13.93 -13.74 -21.52
N LYS A 35 -14.44 -13.80 -20.28
CA LYS A 35 -15.60 -14.63 -19.93
C LYS A 35 -16.86 -13.78 -19.87
N ALA A 36 -17.78 -14.03 -20.80
CA ALA A 36 -19.09 -13.38 -20.84
C ALA A 36 -19.90 -13.58 -19.55
N SER A 37 -19.72 -14.72 -18.86
CA SER A 37 -20.41 -15.01 -17.60
C SER A 37 -20.03 -14.10 -16.43
N GLU A 38 -18.91 -13.39 -16.52
CA GLU A 38 -18.45 -12.45 -15.48
C GLU A 38 -18.91 -11.01 -15.75
N VAL A 39 -19.38 -10.71 -16.96
CA VAL A 39 -19.84 -9.38 -17.34
C VAL A 39 -21.15 -9.07 -16.62
N GLY A 40 -21.23 -7.90 -15.99
CA GLY A 40 -22.37 -7.46 -15.20
C GLY A 40 -22.29 -7.85 -13.72
N LYS A 41 -21.38 -8.76 -13.32
CA LYS A 41 -21.19 -9.09 -11.91
C LYS A 41 -20.61 -7.90 -11.14
N GLU A 42 -21.13 -7.72 -9.93
CA GLU A 42 -20.62 -6.75 -8.97
C GLU A 42 -19.82 -7.44 -7.89
N GLY A 43 -18.82 -6.75 -7.36
CA GLY A 43 -18.05 -7.23 -6.24
C GLY A 43 -17.21 -6.14 -5.60
N LYS A 44 -16.74 -6.41 -4.39
CA LYS A 44 -15.84 -5.53 -3.65
C LYS A 44 -14.39 -5.80 -4.07
N ILE A 45 -13.59 -4.74 -4.23
CA ILE A 45 -12.15 -4.87 -4.50
C ILE A 45 -11.44 -5.38 -3.24
N LEU A 46 -10.72 -6.48 -3.37
CA LEU A 46 -9.89 -7.06 -2.32
C LEU A 46 -8.47 -6.47 -2.35
N ASP A 47 -7.88 -6.39 -3.54
CA ASP A 47 -6.50 -5.95 -3.71
C ASP A 47 -6.29 -5.32 -5.10
N VAL A 48 -5.31 -4.43 -5.20
CA VAL A 48 -4.99 -3.66 -6.38
C VAL A 48 -3.55 -3.92 -6.81
N VAL A 49 -3.38 -4.59 -7.94
CA VAL A 49 -2.06 -4.95 -8.48
C VAL A 49 -1.64 -3.94 -9.55
N ARG A 50 -1.10 -2.80 -9.11
CA ARG A 50 -0.67 -1.69 -10.01
C ARG A 50 0.37 -2.10 -11.04
N LYS A 51 1.25 -3.05 -10.71
CA LYS A 51 2.29 -3.58 -11.63
C LYS A 51 1.71 -4.27 -12.89
N MET A 52 0.44 -4.65 -12.87
CA MET A 52 -0.27 -5.27 -14.00
C MET A 52 -1.49 -4.46 -14.47
N ASN A 53 -1.68 -3.23 -13.96
CA ASN A 53 -2.93 -2.48 -14.16
C ASN A 53 -4.18 -3.33 -13.88
N SER A 54 -4.17 -4.15 -12.83
CA SER A 54 -5.25 -5.10 -12.55
C SER A 54 -5.73 -5.03 -11.11
N VAL A 55 -6.99 -5.42 -10.90
CA VAL A 55 -7.66 -5.45 -9.60
C VAL A 55 -8.19 -6.85 -9.32
N THR A 56 -8.14 -7.27 -8.06
CA THR A 56 -8.74 -8.54 -7.61
C THR A 56 -10.07 -8.22 -6.95
N ILE A 57 -11.15 -8.79 -7.47
CA ILE A 57 -12.52 -8.53 -7.04
C ILE A 57 -13.04 -9.79 -6.33
N ASN A 58 -13.81 -9.62 -5.26
CA ASN A 58 -14.41 -10.74 -4.53
C ASN A 58 -15.41 -11.50 -5.43
N GLU A 59 -15.35 -12.83 -5.39
CA GLU A 59 -16.23 -13.76 -6.12
C GLU A 59 -16.28 -13.62 -7.65
N VAL A 60 -15.42 -12.79 -8.23
CA VAL A 60 -15.32 -12.56 -9.68
C VAL A 60 -14.05 -13.22 -10.22
N LYS A 61 -14.16 -13.84 -11.39
CA LYS A 61 -13.03 -14.52 -12.06
C LYS A 61 -12.34 -15.54 -11.14
N MET A 62 -13.14 -16.37 -10.48
CA MET A 62 -12.64 -17.40 -9.57
C MET A 62 -11.93 -18.53 -10.33
N GLN A 63 -10.78 -18.96 -9.83
CA GLN A 63 -10.05 -20.12 -10.35
C GLN A 63 -9.68 -21.09 -9.23
N LYS A 64 -9.62 -22.39 -9.57
CA LYS A 64 -9.19 -23.44 -8.64
C LYS A 64 -7.66 -23.37 -8.50
N LYS A 65 -7.19 -23.30 -7.25
CA LYS A 65 -5.79 -23.39 -6.87
C LYS A 65 -5.58 -24.68 -6.08
N HIS A 66 -4.80 -25.59 -6.64
CA HIS A 66 -4.37 -26.79 -5.94
C HIS A 66 -3.20 -26.47 -5.01
N VAL A 67 -3.36 -26.75 -3.73
CA VAL A 67 -2.33 -26.57 -2.71
C VAL A 67 -1.73 -27.94 -2.40
N ARG A 68 -0.40 -28.04 -2.52
CA ARG A 68 0.33 -29.26 -2.17
C ARG A 68 0.12 -29.61 -0.68
N PRO A 69 0.16 -30.90 -0.32
CA PRO A 69 0.09 -31.31 1.08
C PRO A 69 1.08 -30.55 1.98
N ASN A 70 0.61 -30.15 3.16
CA ASN A 70 1.37 -29.47 4.20
C ASN A 70 0.93 -30.03 5.56
N PRO A 71 1.63 -29.84 6.70
CA PRO A 71 1.19 -30.38 8.00
C PRO A 71 -0.23 -29.97 8.41
N LEU A 72 -0.68 -28.78 7.99
CA LEU A 72 -2.06 -28.31 8.22
C LEU A 72 -3.11 -29.00 7.31
N ALA A 73 -2.69 -29.55 6.17
CA ALA A 73 -3.55 -30.18 5.17
C ALA A 73 -2.83 -31.40 4.54
N PRO A 74 -2.78 -32.56 5.22
CA PRO A 74 -1.94 -33.69 4.82
C PRO A 74 -2.39 -34.38 3.51
N ARG A 75 -3.65 -34.24 3.10
CA ARG A 75 -4.16 -34.76 1.81
C ARG A 75 -4.06 -33.76 0.66
N GLY A 76 -3.59 -32.53 0.91
CA GLY A 76 -3.71 -31.41 -0.02
C GLY A 76 -5.13 -30.83 -0.04
N THR A 77 -5.29 -29.65 -0.65
CA THR A 77 -6.59 -28.95 -0.69
C THR A 77 -6.77 -28.22 -2.01
N THR A 78 -7.99 -28.21 -2.54
CA THR A 78 -8.36 -27.38 -3.68
C THR A 78 -9.07 -26.14 -3.16
N LEU A 79 -8.43 -24.97 -3.29
CA LEU A 79 -9.00 -23.69 -2.87
C LEU A 79 -9.50 -22.91 -4.08
N MET A 80 -10.63 -22.21 -3.95
CA MET A 80 -11.03 -21.23 -4.96
C MET A 80 -10.41 -19.87 -4.63
N LYS A 81 -9.70 -19.27 -5.57
CA LYS A 81 -9.08 -17.95 -5.40
C LYS A 81 -9.54 -17.00 -6.50
N PRO A 82 -9.89 -15.74 -6.18
CA PRO A 82 -10.15 -14.73 -7.20
C PRO A 82 -8.87 -14.40 -7.97
N MET A 83 -9.01 -14.17 -9.27
CA MET A 83 -7.92 -13.81 -10.16
C MET A 83 -8.02 -12.35 -10.61
N PRO A 84 -6.89 -11.71 -10.96
CA PRO A 84 -6.88 -10.31 -11.36
C PRO A 84 -7.69 -10.07 -12.65
N VAL A 85 -8.45 -8.98 -12.64
CA VAL A 85 -9.19 -8.43 -13.77
C VAL A 85 -8.52 -7.11 -14.16
N HIS A 86 -8.33 -6.86 -15.46
CA HIS A 86 -7.68 -5.65 -15.93
C HIS A 86 -8.53 -4.40 -15.62
N PHE A 87 -7.88 -3.29 -15.28
CA PHE A 87 -8.51 -2.03 -14.88
C PHE A 87 -9.54 -1.51 -15.90
N SER A 88 -9.28 -1.67 -17.20
CA SER A 88 -10.19 -1.22 -18.26
C SER A 88 -11.56 -1.90 -18.26
N ASN A 89 -11.65 -3.08 -17.66
CA ASN A 89 -12.83 -3.94 -17.71
C ASN A 89 -13.73 -3.78 -16.49
N VAL A 90 -13.41 -2.83 -15.63
CA VAL A 90 -14.03 -2.65 -14.32
C VAL A 90 -14.42 -1.19 -14.18
N LYS A 91 -15.65 -0.94 -13.72
CA LYS A 91 -16.13 0.41 -13.40
C LYS A 91 -16.61 0.51 -11.96
N LEU A 92 -16.48 1.70 -11.39
CA LEU A 92 -16.94 2.00 -10.04
C LEU A 92 -18.47 2.05 -10.03
N VAL A 93 -19.06 1.44 -9.00
CA VAL A 93 -20.49 1.58 -8.72
C VAL A 93 -20.63 2.68 -7.68
N ASP A 94 -21.48 3.65 -7.97
CA ASP A 94 -21.74 4.74 -7.02
C ASP A 94 -22.63 4.24 -5.89
N PRO A 95 -22.22 4.43 -4.62
CA PRO A 95 -22.94 3.89 -3.46
C PRO A 95 -24.36 4.45 -3.30
N HIS A 96 -24.67 5.64 -3.83
CA HIS A 96 -26.02 6.22 -3.73
C HIS A 96 -26.91 5.86 -4.90
N THR A 97 -26.37 5.99 -6.12
CA THR A 97 -27.17 5.82 -7.34
C THR A 97 -27.21 4.37 -7.82
N GLN A 98 -26.31 3.51 -7.33
CA GLN A 98 -26.11 2.11 -7.78
C GLN A 98 -25.85 1.98 -9.28
N GLN A 99 -25.52 3.09 -9.93
CA GLN A 99 -25.20 3.14 -11.35
C GLN A 99 -23.70 3.01 -11.56
N LEU A 100 -23.31 2.70 -12.79
CA LEU A 100 -21.92 2.67 -13.24
C LEU A 100 -21.42 4.09 -13.43
N THR A 101 -20.27 4.41 -12.85
CA THR A 101 -19.80 5.78 -12.78
C THR A 101 -18.30 5.87 -13.01
N ASP A 102 -17.88 7.00 -13.57
CA ASP A 102 -16.48 7.35 -13.63
C ASP A 102 -16.16 8.28 -12.45
N ALA A 103 -14.94 8.20 -11.92
CA ALA A 103 -14.46 9.13 -10.91
C ALA A 103 -13.15 9.82 -11.34
N LYS A 104 -12.88 10.97 -10.74
CA LYS A 104 -11.66 11.76 -10.97
C LYS A 104 -10.97 12.04 -9.63
N LEU A 105 -9.67 11.79 -9.55
CA LEU A 105 -8.87 12.14 -8.38
C LEU A 105 -8.63 13.67 -8.37
N ILE A 106 -8.95 14.32 -7.26
CA ILE A 106 -8.79 15.75 -7.03
C ILE A 106 -7.99 15.96 -5.74
N LYS A 107 -7.05 16.90 -5.80
CA LYS A 107 -6.25 17.34 -4.66
C LYS A 107 -6.80 18.68 -4.18
N LYS A 108 -7.13 18.81 -2.91
CA LYS A 108 -7.61 20.06 -2.33
C LYS A 108 -7.00 20.26 -0.94
N ILE A 109 -6.68 21.50 -0.62
CA ILE A 109 -6.27 21.85 0.74
C ILE A 109 -7.52 21.85 1.62
N SER A 110 -7.49 21.04 2.68
CA SER A 110 -8.56 21.00 3.67
C SER A 110 -8.49 22.25 4.55
N LYS A 111 -9.65 22.87 4.78
CA LYS A 111 -9.75 24.08 5.62
C LYS A 111 -9.52 23.77 7.10
N GLU A 112 -9.78 22.53 7.51
CA GLU A 112 -9.74 22.11 8.91
C GLU A 112 -8.32 21.71 9.33
N THR A 113 -7.66 20.87 8.53
CA THR A 113 -6.33 20.35 8.86
C THR A 113 -5.20 21.21 8.29
N GLY A 114 -5.50 22.09 7.33
CA GLY A 114 -4.49 22.83 6.55
C GLY A 114 -3.62 21.91 5.67
N ARG A 115 -3.92 20.60 5.63
CA ARG A 115 -3.18 19.61 4.86
C ARG A 115 -3.79 19.43 3.48
N LEU A 116 -2.95 18.99 2.54
CA LEU A 116 -3.40 18.61 1.21
C LEU A 116 -4.07 17.24 1.31
N GLU A 117 -5.37 17.20 1.08
CA GLU A 117 -6.16 15.98 1.03
C GLU A 117 -6.47 15.60 -0.41
N THR A 118 -6.52 14.30 -0.66
CA THR A 118 -6.87 13.74 -1.96
C THR A 118 -8.18 12.97 -1.84
N TYR A 119 -9.11 13.27 -2.75
CA TYR A 119 -10.39 12.59 -2.82
C TYR A 119 -10.78 12.31 -4.26
N ARG A 120 -11.71 11.39 -4.44
CA ARG A 120 -12.27 10.97 -5.72
C ARG A 120 -13.63 11.65 -5.87
N LEU A 121 -13.83 12.37 -6.97
CA LEU A 121 -15.12 12.96 -7.31
C LEU A 121 -15.83 12.04 -8.31
N LEU A 122 -16.99 11.52 -7.93
CA LEU A 122 -17.88 10.76 -8.81
C LEU A 122 -18.54 11.69 -9.83
N LYS A 123 -18.51 11.36 -11.12
CA LYS A 123 -19.10 12.22 -12.17
C LYS A 123 -20.64 12.21 -12.18
N SER A 124 -21.26 11.10 -11.78
CA SER A 124 -22.71 10.89 -11.77
C SER A 124 -23.41 11.71 -10.69
N SER A 125 -23.01 11.52 -9.43
CA SER A 125 -23.61 12.11 -8.25
C SER A 125 -22.90 13.37 -7.80
N GLY A 126 -21.69 13.65 -8.30
CA GLY A 126 -20.85 14.73 -7.78
C GLY A 126 -20.34 14.49 -6.36
N GLN A 127 -20.56 13.29 -5.79
CA GLN A 127 -20.16 12.98 -4.44
C GLN A 127 -18.64 12.78 -4.34
N LYS A 128 -18.08 13.17 -3.19
CA LYS A 128 -16.66 13.04 -2.87
C LYS A 128 -16.45 11.77 -2.05
N LEU A 129 -15.63 10.86 -2.57
CA LEU A 129 -15.17 9.66 -1.86
C LEU A 129 -13.71 9.86 -1.42
N PRO A 130 -13.38 9.69 -0.13
CA PRO A 130 -11.99 9.71 0.29
C PRO A 130 -11.20 8.55 -0.33
N VAL A 131 -9.88 8.73 -0.41
CA VAL A 131 -8.97 7.60 -0.66
C VAL A 131 -8.89 6.80 0.65
N PRO A 132 -9.20 5.49 0.65
CA PRO A 132 -9.09 4.68 1.85
C PRO A 132 -7.65 4.70 2.35
N ALA A 133 -7.47 4.73 3.67
CA ALA A 133 -6.17 4.53 4.27
C ALA A 133 -5.69 3.12 3.93
N ASP A 134 -4.39 2.97 3.64
CA ASP A 134 -3.81 1.64 3.51
C ASP A 134 -3.88 0.97 4.88
N ASP A 135 -4.39 -0.26 4.96
CA ASP A 135 -4.50 -1.06 6.20
C ASP A 135 -3.13 -1.37 6.86
N GLY A 136 -2.03 -0.92 6.23
CA GLY A 136 -0.67 -1.14 6.67
C GLY A 136 -0.21 -2.59 6.52
N PRO A 137 1.07 -2.88 6.83
CA PRO A 137 1.45 -4.25 7.12
C PRO A 137 0.67 -4.70 8.35
N VAL A 138 0.10 -5.92 8.31
CA VAL A 138 -0.49 -6.54 9.52
C VAL A 138 0.54 -6.43 10.64
N GLU A 139 0.21 -5.71 11.70
CA GLU A 139 1.07 -5.52 12.86
C GLU A 139 1.29 -6.86 13.55
N LYS A 140 2.26 -7.64 13.07
CA LYS A 140 2.79 -8.82 13.76
C LYS A 140 3.88 -8.46 14.75
N TYR A 141 3.98 -7.18 15.09
CA TYR A 141 5.03 -6.68 15.94
C TYR A 141 4.66 -6.96 17.39
N GLU A 142 5.19 -8.07 17.90
CA GLU A 142 5.25 -8.32 19.33
C GLU A 142 6.53 -7.68 19.85
N LYS A 143 6.43 -6.95 20.97
CA LYS A 143 7.56 -6.26 21.56
C LYS A 143 8.60 -7.29 22.04
N SER A 144 9.76 -7.32 21.40
CA SER A 144 10.88 -8.17 21.81
C SER A 144 11.56 -7.60 23.07
N PRO A 145 12.20 -8.43 23.92
CA PRO A 145 13.01 -7.94 25.04
C PRO A 145 14.13 -6.98 24.64
N LEU A 146 14.63 -7.07 23.39
CA LEU A 146 15.68 -6.20 22.85
C LEU A 146 15.12 -4.92 22.19
N ASP A 147 13.80 -4.76 22.14
CA ASP A 147 13.17 -3.61 21.50
C ASP A 147 12.97 -2.47 22.48
N THR A 148 13.38 -1.27 22.06
CA THR A 148 13.24 -0.06 22.87
C THR A 148 11.77 0.38 22.90
N PRO A 149 11.17 0.64 24.08
CA PRO A 149 9.80 1.15 24.15
C PRO A 149 9.69 2.53 23.49
N ASN A 150 8.58 2.77 22.79
CA ASN A 150 8.31 4.04 22.11
C ASN A 150 8.30 5.24 23.07
N SER A 151 7.98 5.03 24.36
CA SER A 151 8.06 6.08 25.38
C SER A 151 9.49 6.64 25.51
N LEU A 152 10.50 5.76 25.59
CA LEU A 152 11.91 6.16 25.67
C LEU A 152 12.41 6.78 24.37
N LEU A 153 11.90 6.35 23.20
CA LEU A 153 12.28 6.93 21.90
C LEU A 153 11.70 8.33 21.68
N ALA A 154 10.48 8.57 22.18
CA ALA A 154 9.81 9.86 22.07
C ALA A 154 10.34 10.91 23.06
N GLU A 155 11.07 10.47 24.09
CA GLU A 155 11.72 11.37 25.03
C GLU A 155 12.74 12.25 24.32
N LYS A 156 12.51 13.57 24.39
CA LYS A 156 13.43 14.56 23.83
C LYS A 156 14.68 14.66 24.73
N THR A 157 15.70 13.86 24.41
CA THR A 157 16.95 13.78 25.18
C THR A 157 17.93 14.91 24.90
N TRP A 158 17.79 15.64 23.79
CA TRP A 158 18.74 16.67 23.38
C TRP A 158 18.08 18.00 22.99
N THR A 159 18.65 19.09 23.51
CA THR A 159 18.34 20.47 23.13
C THR A 159 19.63 21.13 22.61
N PRO A 160 19.65 21.59 21.34
CA PRO A 160 20.83 22.29 20.81
C PRO A 160 21.10 23.54 21.63
N SER A 161 22.34 23.71 22.07
CA SER A 161 22.81 24.94 22.71
C SER A 161 24.13 25.33 22.08
N VAL A 162 24.31 26.62 21.81
CA VAL A 162 25.55 27.14 21.20
C VAL A 162 26.74 27.02 22.16
N LEU A 163 26.47 27.03 23.48
CA LEU A 163 27.49 26.97 24.53
C LEU A 163 27.90 25.54 24.90
N ASN A 164 26.98 24.57 24.84
CA ASN A 164 27.31 23.18 25.17
C ASN A 164 27.53 22.38 23.88
N ILE A 165 28.76 21.91 23.73
CA ILE A 165 29.14 20.95 22.70
C ILE A 165 28.27 19.68 22.91
N PRO A 166 27.61 19.16 21.87
CA PRO A 166 26.59 18.11 22.00
C PRO A 166 27.12 16.79 22.57
N PHE A 167 28.44 16.59 22.56
CA PHE A 167 29.08 15.43 23.14
C PHE A 167 30.00 15.84 24.28
N PRO A 168 30.09 15.03 25.35
CA PRO A 168 31.03 15.28 26.44
C PRO A 168 32.46 15.41 25.91
N PRO A 169 33.30 16.30 26.46
CA PRO A 169 34.69 16.47 26.02
C PRO A 169 35.50 15.17 26.06
N ARG A 170 35.22 14.28 27.02
CA ARG A 170 35.87 12.95 27.10
C ARG A 170 35.58 12.08 25.87
N PHE A 171 34.34 12.10 25.38
CA PHE A 171 33.96 11.37 24.18
C PHE A 171 34.64 11.98 22.95
N MET A 172 34.66 13.31 22.84
CA MET A 172 35.34 14.00 21.74
C MET A 172 36.86 13.72 21.73
N ASN A 173 37.50 13.78 22.90
CA ASN A 173 38.92 13.47 23.06
C ASN A 173 39.23 12.01 22.67
N GLN A 174 38.33 11.08 23.02
CA GLN A 174 38.47 9.68 22.63
C GLN A 174 38.31 9.49 21.11
N MET A 175 37.36 10.18 20.48
CA MET A 175 37.19 10.16 19.03
C MET A 175 38.39 10.77 18.30
N GLU A 176 38.95 11.88 18.79
CA GLU A 176 40.18 12.46 18.23
C GLU A 176 41.38 11.53 18.40
N ARG A 177 41.51 10.88 19.56
CA ARG A 177 42.56 9.89 19.79
C ARG A 177 42.46 8.74 18.78
N LEU A 178 41.26 8.22 18.55
CA LEU A 178 41.03 7.16 17.55
C LEU A 178 41.36 7.63 16.12
N LYS A 179 41.02 8.86 15.76
CA LYS A 179 41.41 9.44 14.46
C LYS A 179 42.93 9.50 14.30
N ARG A 180 43.67 9.97 15.32
CA ARG A 180 45.14 10.03 15.31
C ARG A 180 45.78 8.65 15.19
N MET A 181 45.19 7.64 15.85
CA MET A 181 45.66 6.25 15.76
C MET A 181 45.42 5.67 14.36
N ASN A 182 44.32 6.04 13.71
CA ASN A 182 43.95 5.53 12.39
C ASN A 182 44.58 6.31 11.22
N SER A 183 45.05 7.55 11.43
CA SER A 183 45.66 8.39 10.38
C SER A 183 47.17 8.15 10.21
N GLY A 184 47.74 7.12 10.83
CA GLY A 184 49.12 6.71 10.58
C GLY A 184 50.21 7.72 10.98
N GLY A 185 49.87 8.77 11.73
CA GLY A 185 50.86 9.73 12.24
C GLY A 185 51.44 10.71 11.22
N GLU A 186 50.74 11.02 10.13
CA GLU A 186 51.10 12.19 9.30
C GLU A 186 50.49 13.47 9.91
N PHE A 187 51.37 14.29 10.47
CA PHE A 187 51.16 15.71 10.77
C PHE A 187 52.12 16.53 9.93
#